data_AF-A0A0K1EB80-F1
#
_entry.id   AF-A0A0K1EB80-F1
#
_cell.length_a   1.000
_cell.length_b   1.000
_cell.length_c   1.000
_cell.angle_alpha   90.00
_cell.angle_beta   90.00
_cell.angle_gamma   90.00
#
_symmetry.space_group_name_H-M   'P 1'
#
loop_
_entity.id
_entity.type
_entity.pdbx_description
1 polymer ?
#
loop_
_entity_poly.entity_id
_entity_poly.type
_entity_poly.pdbx_seq_one_letter_code
_entity_poly.pdbx_strand_id
1 'polypeptide(L)'
;MYSKTSLASLIALSALGTSSACGGGNVASELASYPKYPNKEPKCGTTKLQARPLIAEWPSSDRAALEGRIKQGLVPVRYVGCDMEVLTTCKVPAEYSYTGITPKNDLVVIHNADELYANIPVYAAKFEGQLKKAGSLEIAMTIIGRYESNRPKISADELQGECADTTHVITALTVGAFRFSAGASAAVGAGAGVSVGGLGLGGKSASNNETLNTDGDSKACAKATADDKAPPYGCGALLRVELVPLGEARQKAPTCPSGTKWDGSQCLATVTTASAACVGGTILEAGKGCVPPVSGQNFRSALPVEAKSVFTGLCLDAAACAEACDRGQPSACSSAGPMYEWGVGVFQDVNRAVDLYSKACRGGEWGACARLGELSFYGLSGVPKDAGLAVTFFRLACDRGDPSGCVGLGTASTLGTGIDRDSAAAAQYFERACNTKTTLGCVGLGMLYMYGDGVPKDAARAESLFKQACDAGFRPACQLQKETAP
;
A
#
# COMPACT_ATOMS: atom_id res chain seq x y z
N MET A 1 -16.53 -16.57 -32.76
CA MET A 1 -15.33 -15.82 -33.18
C MET A 1 -14.98 -14.83 -32.09
N TYR A 2 -14.11 -15.21 -31.15
CA TYR A 2 -13.59 -14.30 -30.15
C TYR A 2 -12.25 -13.73 -30.65
N SER A 3 -12.17 -12.41 -30.78
CA SER A 3 -10.96 -11.66 -31.17
C SER A 3 -9.84 -11.84 -30.13
N LYS A 4 -8.57 -11.58 -30.50
CA LYS A 4 -7.39 -11.58 -29.59
C LYS A 4 -7.59 -10.78 -28.29
N THR A 5 -8.53 -9.82 -28.27
CA THR A 5 -8.94 -9.08 -27.06
C THR A 5 -9.74 -9.90 -26.04
N SER A 6 -10.26 -11.07 -26.41
CA SER A 6 -11.02 -11.96 -25.53
C SER A 6 -10.16 -12.92 -24.71
N LEU A 7 -8.86 -13.03 -25.02
CA LEU A 7 -7.92 -13.92 -24.32
C LEU A 7 -7.68 -13.46 -22.87
N ALA A 8 -7.55 -12.15 -22.68
CA ALA A 8 -7.44 -11.54 -21.36
C ALA A 8 -8.77 -11.62 -20.59
N SER A 9 -9.90 -11.53 -21.30
CA SER A 9 -11.22 -11.60 -20.71
C SER A 9 -11.54 -12.98 -20.16
N LEU A 10 -11.23 -14.10 -20.84
CA LEU A 10 -11.54 -15.45 -20.33
C LEU A 10 -10.67 -15.88 -19.13
N ILE A 11 -9.44 -15.36 -19.03
CA ILE A 11 -8.59 -15.54 -17.84
C ILE A 11 -9.04 -14.59 -16.70
N ALA A 12 -9.71 -13.47 -17.02
CA ALA A 12 -10.28 -12.52 -16.06
C ALA A 12 -11.79 -12.72 -15.74
N LEU A 13 -12.53 -13.56 -16.48
CA LEU A 13 -13.99 -13.73 -16.40
C LEU A 13 -14.43 -14.74 -15.32
N SER A 14 -13.92 -14.58 -14.11
CA SER A 14 -14.61 -15.10 -12.92
C SER A 14 -14.89 -14.02 -11.86
N ALA A 15 -14.57 -12.74 -12.15
CA ALA A 15 -14.77 -11.64 -11.20
C ALA A 15 -15.94 -10.69 -11.53
N LEU A 16 -16.86 -11.03 -12.43
CA LEU A 16 -18.01 -10.18 -12.76
C LEU A 16 -19.33 -10.90 -12.49
N GLY A 17 -19.80 -10.75 -11.25
CA GLY A 17 -21.20 -10.93 -10.88
C GLY A 17 -22.05 -9.78 -11.44
N THR A 18 -23.19 -10.15 -12.01
CA THR A 18 -24.15 -9.31 -12.73
C THR A 18 -24.68 -8.12 -11.93
N SER A 19 -24.60 -6.93 -12.53
CA SER A 19 -25.31 -5.73 -12.08
C SER A 19 -26.80 -5.82 -12.44
N SER A 20 -27.67 -5.65 -11.44
CA SER A 20 -29.05 -5.22 -11.65
C SER A 20 -29.15 -3.74 -11.31
N ALA A 21 -29.58 -2.97 -12.29
CA ALA A 21 -29.84 -1.55 -12.16
C ALA A 21 -31.18 -1.32 -11.44
N CYS A 22 -31.22 -0.37 -10.51
CA CYS A 22 -32.40 0.44 -10.22
C CYS A 22 -31.94 1.84 -9.80
N GLY A 23 -32.44 2.84 -10.52
CA GLY A 23 -32.22 4.25 -10.26
C GLY A 23 -33.08 4.78 -9.12
N GLY A 24 -32.58 5.83 -8.49
CA GLY A 24 -33.28 6.63 -7.50
C GLY A 24 -32.32 7.71 -7.01
N GLY A 25 -32.43 8.91 -7.58
CA GLY A 25 -31.59 10.03 -7.21
C GLY A 25 -31.79 10.44 -5.75
N ASN A 26 -30.70 10.79 -5.08
CA ASN A 26 -30.62 11.97 -4.21
C ASN A 26 -29.16 12.24 -3.84
N VAL A 27 -28.73 13.44 -4.20
CA VAL A 27 -27.69 14.30 -3.62
C VAL A 27 -26.76 13.63 -2.59
N ALA A 28 -25.62 13.13 -3.05
CA ALA A 28 -24.46 12.86 -2.21
C ALA A 28 -23.25 13.53 -2.87
N SER A 29 -22.75 14.55 -2.18
CA SER A 29 -21.52 15.28 -2.48
C SER A 29 -20.36 14.32 -2.78
N GLU A 30 -19.59 14.66 -3.81
CA GLU A 30 -18.39 13.93 -4.24
C GLU A 30 -17.52 13.51 -3.04
N LEU A 31 -17.35 12.19 -2.93
CA LEU A 31 -16.44 11.54 -2.00
C LEU A 31 -15.01 12.07 -2.20
N ALA A 32 -14.31 12.32 -1.08
CA ALA A 32 -12.89 12.64 -1.09
C ALA A 32 -12.10 11.49 -1.71
N SER A 33 -11.83 11.62 -3.01
CA SER A 33 -10.96 10.76 -3.77
C SER A 33 -9.51 11.15 -3.47
N TYR A 34 -8.56 10.22 -3.64
CA TYR A 34 -7.15 10.60 -3.87
C TYR A 34 -7.10 11.79 -4.83
N PRO A 35 -6.20 12.78 -4.65
CA PRO A 35 -6.15 13.96 -5.51
C PRO A 35 -6.14 13.50 -6.97
N LYS A 36 -7.25 13.78 -7.66
CA LYS A 36 -7.37 13.51 -9.09
C LYS A 36 -6.79 14.72 -9.79
N TYR A 37 -5.58 14.55 -10.32
CA TYR A 37 -4.89 15.60 -11.05
C TYR A 37 -5.63 15.89 -12.35
N PRO A 38 -6.05 17.14 -12.59
CA PRO A 38 -6.51 17.54 -13.91
C PRO A 38 -5.29 17.48 -14.83
N ASN A 39 -5.26 16.44 -15.66
CA ASN A 39 -4.20 16.06 -16.61
C ASN A 39 -3.02 15.29 -15.99
N LYS A 40 -2.61 14.26 -16.72
CA LYS A 40 -1.39 13.47 -16.51
C LYS A 40 -0.16 14.38 -16.69
N GLU A 41 0.15 15.24 -15.72
CA GLU A 41 1.40 15.97 -15.75
C GLU A 41 2.55 15.01 -15.42
N PRO A 42 3.49 14.80 -16.36
CA PRO A 42 4.48 13.72 -16.27
C PRO A 42 5.53 13.89 -15.17
N LYS A 43 5.53 15.00 -14.43
CA LYS A 43 6.60 15.36 -13.48
C LYS A 43 6.41 14.82 -12.05
N CYS A 44 5.26 14.22 -11.73
CA CYS A 44 4.85 13.96 -10.35
C CYS A 44 4.61 12.47 -10.07
N GLY A 45 5.29 11.61 -10.82
CA GLY A 45 5.10 10.16 -10.79
C GLY A 45 6.06 9.42 -9.85
N THR A 46 5.99 9.62 -8.54
CA THR A 46 6.55 8.66 -7.55
C THR A 46 5.76 8.69 -6.22
N THR A 47 4.65 7.97 -6.16
CA THR A 47 3.69 7.96 -5.03
C THR A 47 4.34 7.71 -3.66
N LYS A 48 5.43 6.93 -3.60
CA LYS A 48 6.11 6.54 -2.35
C LYS A 48 6.95 7.65 -1.71
N LEU A 49 7.60 8.48 -2.50
CA LEU A 49 8.42 9.60 -2.02
C LEU A 49 7.54 10.80 -1.64
N GLN A 50 6.45 10.99 -2.38
CA GLN A 50 5.45 12.03 -2.12
C GLN A 50 4.68 11.82 -0.80
N ALA A 51 4.62 10.59 -0.26
CA ALA A 51 4.01 10.31 1.04
C ALA A 51 4.91 10.72 2.22
N ARG A 52 6.21 10.99 2.00
CA ARG A 52 7.17 11.39 3.03
C ARG A 52 8.06 12.57 2.61
N PRO A 53 7.47 13.73 2.29
CA PRO A 53 8.23 14.80 1.67
C PRO A 53 9.22 15.48 2.64
N LEU A 54 10.29 16.04 2.06
CA LEU A 54 11.30 16.81 2.76
C LEU A 54 10.79 18.22 3.09
N ILE A 55 11.14 18.68 4.28
CA ILE A 55 10.85 20.03 4.78
C ILE A 55 12.02 20.99 4.52
N ALA A 56 13.16 20.46 4.07
CA ALA A 56 14.40 21.20 3.84
C ALA A 56 14.22 22.47 2.96
N GLU A 57 13.20 22.52 2.10
CA GLU A 57 12.96 23.63 1.16
C GLU A 57 11.87 24.62 1.56
N TRP A 58 11.31 24.47 2.75
CA TRP A 58 10.27 25.37 3.18
C TRP A 58 10.90 26.68 3.66
N PRO A 59 10.34 27.84 3.28
CA PRO A 59 10.73 29.11 3.87
C PRO A 59 10.77 29.02 5.39
N SER A 60 11.75 29.65 6.03
CA SER A 60 11.89 29.60 7.49
C SER A 60 10.62 30.08 8.22
N SER A 61 9.85 30.99 7.62
CA SER A 61 8.53 31.41 8.10
C SER A 61 7.52 30.26 8.14
N ASP A 62 7.47 29.45 7.09
CA ASP A 62 6.47 28.41 6.91
C ASP A 62 6.80 27.19 7.79
N ARG A 63 8.09 26.92 7.98
CA ARG A 63 8.58 25.94 8.96
C ARG A 63 8.24 26.35 10.37
N ALA A 64 8.51 27.60 10.76
CA ALA A 64 8.13 28.11 12.07
C ALA A 64 6.60 28.07 12.29
N ALA A 65 5.82 28.37 11.25
CA ALA A 65 4.36 28.26 11.29
C ALA A 65 3.91 26.79 11.47
N LEU A 66 4.54 25.85 10.77
CA LEU A 66 4.29 24.42 10.92
C LEU A 66 4.65 23.92 12.33
N GLU A 67 5.81 24.31 12.86
CA GLU A 67 6.25 24.01 14.23
C GLU A 67 5.28 24.54 15.29
N GLY A 68 4.72 25.73 15.07
CA GLY A 68 3.66 26.27 15.93
C GLY A 68 2.38 25.45 15.85
N ARG A 69 2.02 24.97 14.66
CA ARG A 69 0.78 24.23 14.40
C ARG A 69 0.79 22.82 14.97
N ILE A 70 1.91 22.09 14.87
CA ILE A 70 2.00 20.75 15.45
C ILE A 70 1.79 20.76 16.98
N LYS A 71 2.08 21.89 17.65
CA LYS A 71 1.80 22.05 19.09
C LYS A 71 0.32 22.28 19.40
N GLN A 72 -0.49 22.60 18.39
CA GLN A 72 -1.91 22.94 18.52
C GLN A 72 -2.83 21.80 18.06
N GLY A 73 -2.30 20.80 17.35
CA GLY A 73 -3.09 19.69 16.82
C GLY A 73 -2.46 19.09 15.57
N LEU A 74 -3.12 18.05 15.04
CA LEU A 74 -2.78 17.48 13.75
C LEU A 74 -2.89 18.55 12.66
N VAL A 75 -1.95 18.52 11.72
CA VAL A 75 -1.83 19.54 10.68
C VAL A 75 -2.43 19.03 9.37
N PRO A 76 -3.57 19.59 8.92
CA PRO A 76 -4.20 19.20 7.67
C PRO A 76 -3.51 19.86 6.48
N VAL A 77 -3.42 19.13 5.38
CA VAL A 77 -2.82 19.59 4.13
C VAL A 77 -3.70 19.24 2.94
N ARG A 78 -3.59 20.08 1.91
CA ARG A 78 -4.17 19.79 0.59
C ARG A 78 -3.07 19.75 -0.46
N TYR A 79 -3.23 18.89 -1.44
CA TYR A 79 -2.44 18.94 -2.66
C TYR A 79 -3.18 19.74 -3.71
N VAL A 80 -2.48 20.68 -4.34
CA VAL A 80 -2.96 21.45 -5.50
C VAL A 80 -1.97 21.19 -6.63
N GLY A 81 -2.32 20.30 -7.55
CA GLY A 81 -1.33 19.78 -8.51
C GLY A 81 -0.17 19.10 -7.77
N CYS A 82 1.06 19.45 -8.10
CA CYS A 82 2.24 18.86 -7.46
C CYS A 82 2.70 19.60 -6.20
N ASP A 83 2.03 20.70 -5.85
CA ASP A 83 2.35 21.47 -4.66
C ASP A 83 1.51 21.03 -3.47
N MET A 84 2.14 20.99 -2.29
CA MET A 84 1.47 20.76 -1.02
C MET A 84 1.24 22.07 -0.29
N GLU A 85 0.00 22.34 0.09
CA GLU A 85 -0.39 23.50 0.89
C GLU A 85 -0.83 23.08 2.29
N VAL A 86 -0.32 23.81 3.27
CA VAL A 86 -0.62 23.60 4.68
C VAL A 86 -1.80 24.49 5.09
N LEU A 87 -2.92 23.88 5.51
CA LEU A 87 -4.17 24.59 5.81
C LEU A 87 -4.17 25.24 7.19
N THR A 88 -3.74 26.51 7.27
CA THR A 88 -3.48 27.25 8.52
C THR A 88 -4.68 27.46 9.43
N THR A 89 -5.87 27.51 8.87
CA THR A 89 -7.13 27.75 9.57
C THR A 89 -7.87 26.46 9.92
N CYS A 90 -7.42 25.31 9.40
CA CYS A 90 -7.99 24.00 9.67
C CYS A 90 -7.34 23.34 10.89
N LYS A 91 -8.17 22.88 11.84
CA LYS A 91 -7.74 22.30 13.11
C LYS A 91 -8.27 20.89 13.28
N VAL A 92 -7.42 20.02 13.83
CA VAL A 92 -7.77 18.66 14.24
C VAL A 92 -7.20 18.42 15.63
N PRO A 93 -8.03 18.26 16.67
CA PRO A 93 -7.55 17.98 18.02
C PRO A 93 -6.76 16.67 18.06
N ALA A 94 -5.48 16.77 18.40
CA ALA A 94 -4.54 15.67 18.56
C ALA A 94 -3.28 16.17 19.27
N GLU A 95 -2.44 15.24 19.74
CA GLU A 95 -1.16 15.56 20.35
C GLU A 95 -0.04 14.82 19.62
N TYR A 96 1.12 15.46 19.51
CA TYR A 96 2.34 14.79 19.07
C TYR A 96 3.25 14.50 20.26
N SER A 97 3.76 13.28 20.31
CA SER A 97 4.81 12.88 21.25
C SER A 97 6.14 12.73 20.53
N TYR A 98 7.21 13.24 21.15
CA TYR A 98 8.57 13.03 20.66
C TYR A 98 9.12 11.68 21.11
N THR A 99 9.76 10.98 20.18
CA THR A 99 10.58 9.79 20.45
C THR A 99 11.97 10.01 19.90
N GLY A 100 12.97 10.05 20.80
CA GLY A 100 14.38 10.15 20.45
C GLY A 100 14.93 8.84 19.89
N ILE A 101 15.98 8.95 19.07
CA ILE A 101 16.78 7.83 18.60
C ILE A 101 18.26 8.15 18.74
N THR A 102 19.12 7.14 18.64
CA THR A 102 20.55 7.38 18.43
C THR A 102 20.76 8.14 17.12
N PRO A 103 21.53 9.25 17.11
CA PRO A 103 21.74 10.06 15.93
C PRO A 103 22.17 9.24 14.72
N LYS A 104 21.46 9.43 13.60
CA LYS A 104 21.72 8.76 12.33
C LYS A 104 21.92 9.78 11.23
N ASN A 105 23.00 9.64 10.48
CA ASN A 105 23.22 10.46 9.29
C ASN A 105 22.53 9.83 8.08
N ASP A 106 21.90 10.66 7.26
CA ASP A 106 21.25 10.31 6.01
C ASP A 106 21.67 11.32 4.92
N LEU A 107 21.78 10.88 3.67
CA LEU A 107 22.14 11.72 2.54
C LEU A 107 21.18 11.42 1.39
N VAL A 108 20.42 12.43 0.97
CA VAL A 108 19.59 12.35 -0.22
C VAL A 108 20.28 13.11 -1.34
N VAL A 109 20.49 12.45 -2.47
CA VAL A 109 21.03 13.07 -3.69
C VAL A 109 19.94 13.06 -4.74
N ILE A 110 19.67 14.23 -5.32
CA ILE A 110 18.66 14.47 -6.34
C ILE A 110 19.38 14.73 -7.65
N HIS A 111 19.18 13.85 -8.63
CA HIS A 111 19.87 13.88 -9.92
C HIS A 111 19.01 14.43 -11.06
N ASN A 112 17.69 14.40 -10.91
CA ASN A 112 16.76 14.77 -11.97
C ASN A 112 15.51 15.46 -11.42
N ALA A 113 14.72 16.04 -12.33
CA ALA A 113 13.52 16.78 -11.97
C ALA A 113 12.49 15.88 -11.26
N ASP A 114 12.34 14.63 -11.69
CA ASP A 114 11.35 13.72 -11.08
C ASP A 114 11.69 13.44 -9.60
N GLU A 115 12.96 13.19 -9.28
CA GLU A 115 13.44 13.07 -7.90
C GLU A 115 13.29 14.37 -7.11
N LEU A 116 13.46 15.53 -7.76
CA LEU A 116 13.27 16.83 -7.14
C LEU A 116 11.83 17.03 -6.70
N TYR A 117 10.86 16.85 -7.60
CA TYR A 117 9.43 16.98 -7.29
C TYR A 117 8.91 15.86 -6.36
N ALA A 118 9.56 14.70 -6.37
CA ALA A 118 9.24 13.59 -5.47
C ALA A 118 9.62 13.89 -4.01
N ASN A 119 10.82 14.43 -3.81
CA ASN A 119 11.37 14.68 -2.48
C ASN A 119 10.95 16.05 -1.93
N ILE A 120 10.70 17.02 -2.80
CA ILE A 120 10.43 18.42 -2.46
C ILE A 120 9.12 18.82 -3.16
N PRO A 121 7.95 18.58 -2.55
CA PRO A 121 6.66 18.91 -3.16
C PRO A 121 6.24 20.36 -2.89
N VAL A 122 7.13 21.22 -2.38
CA VAL A 122 6.84 22.63 -2.18
C VAL A 122 8.01 23.42 -2.75
N TYR A 123 7.75 24.32 -3.68
CA TYR A 123 8.76 25.16 -4.32
C TYR A 123 9.86 24.41 -5.11
N ALA A 124 9.65 23.14 -5.49
CA ALA A 124 10.63 22.37 -6.29
C ALA A 124 11.06 23.10 -7.57
N ALA A 125 10.12 23.78 -8.24
CA ALA A 125 10.38 24.54 -9.46
C ALA A 125 11.53 25.56 -9.32
N LYS A 126 11.74 26.13 -8.12
CA LYS A 126 12.82 27.08 -7.84
C LYS A 126 14.21 26.45 -8.00
N PHE A 127 14.31 25.15 -7.76
CA PHE A 127 15.58 24.42 -7.75
C PHE A 127 15.88 23.73 -9.09
N GLU A 128 14.94 23.68 -10.05
CA GLU A 128 15.21 23.10 -11.37
C GLU A 128 16.42 23.75 -12.06
N GLY A 129 16.55 25.08 -11.96
CA GLY A 129 17.66 25.82 -12.54
C GLY A 129 19.00 25.48 -11.87
N GLN A 130 19.00 25.34 -10.55
CA GLN A 130 20.18 24.96 -9.77
C GLN A 130 20.56 23.51 -10.02
N LEU A 131 19.59 22.60 -10.11
CA LEU A 131 19.81 21.20 -10.48
C LEU A 131 20.44 21.08 -11.87
N LYS A 132 19.91 21.80 -12.87
CA LYS A 132 20.45 21.83 -14.24
C LYS A 132 21.89 22.38 -14.27
N LYS A 133 22.19 23.39 -13.45
CA LYS A 133 23.51 24.03 -13.40
C LYS A 133 24.54 23.20 -12.63
N ALA A 134 24.15 22.59 -11.53
CA ALA A 134 25.05 21.90 -10.59
C ALA A 134 25.16 20.39 -10.83
N GLY A 135 24.25 19.80 -11.62
CA GLY A 135 24.20 18.37 -11.94
C GLY A 135 23.54 17.51 -10.86
N SER A 136 23.60 17.94 -9.59
CA SER A 136 22.91 17.31 -8.48
C SER A 136 22.59 18.30 -7.37
N LEU A 137 21.57 17.97 -6.58
CA LEU A 137 21.27 18.63 -5.32
C LEU A 137 21.41 17.62 -4.18
N GLU A 138 21.99 18.03 -3.05
CA GLU A 138 22.33 17.14 -1.95
C GLU A 138 21.77 17.64 -0.63
N ILE A 139 21.06 16.77 0.08
CA ILE A 139 20.46 17.05 1.39
C ILE A 139 21.08 16.10 2.40
N ALA A 140 22.09 16.58 3.11
CA ALA A 140 22.73 15.87 4.21
C ALA A 140 21.94 16.13 5.49
N MET A 141 21.53 15.08 6.20
CA MET A 141 20.72 15.15 7.41
C MET A 141 21.39 14.40 8.56
N THR A 142 21.23 14.94 9.76
CA THR A 142 21.44 14.22 11.02
C THR A 142 20.09 14.07 11.69
N ILE A 143 19.56 12.86 11.71
CA ILE A 143 18.24 12.51 12.27
C ILE A 143 18.45 12.10 13.72
N ILE A 144 17.68 12.69 14.65
CA ILE A 144 17.80 12.40 16.09
C ILE A 144 16.52 11.89 16.72
N GLY A 145 15.40 11.94 16.01
CA GLY A 145 14.12 11.52 16.55
C GLY A 145 12.96 11.90 15.64
N ARG A 146 11.76 11.71 16.18
CA ARG A 146 10.51 11.93 15.44
C ARG A 146 9.38 12.33 16.40
N TYR A 147 8.54 13.25 15.94
CA TYR A 147 7.24 13.54 16.53
C TYR A 147 6.19 12.63 15.90
N GLU A 148 5.36 11.98 16.70
CA GLU A 148 4.28 11.11 16.24
C GLU A 148 2.96 11.50 16.87
N SER A 149 1.92 11.59 16.06
CA SER A 149 0.57 11.86 16.55
C SER A 149 0.01 10.63 17.27
N ASN A 150 -0.69 10.88 18.37
CA ASN A 150 -1.53 9.88 19.03
C ASN A 150 -2.76 9.45 18.18
N ARG A 151 -3.00 10.08 17.03
CA ARG A 151 -4.12 9.79 16.12
C ARG A 151 -3.64 9.49 14.70
N PRO A 152 -3.35 8.21 14.37
CA PRO A 152 -2.82 7.84 13.06
C PRO A 152 -3.88 7.81 11.94
N LYS A 153 -5.18 7.91 12.27
CA LYS A 153 -6.29 7.98 11.32
C LYS A 153 -7.30 9.03 11.79
N ILE A 154 -7.76 9.87 10.86
CA ILE A 154 -8.74 10.94 11.08
C ILE A 154 -9.79 10.88 9.98
N SER A 155 -11.06 11.04 10.33
CA SER A 155 -12.14 11.18 9.34
C SER A 155 -12.45 12.64 9.03
N ALA A 156 -12.96 12.91 7.83
CA ALA A 156 -13.17 14.28 7.35
C ALA A 156 -14.18 15.10 8.18
N ASP A 157 -15.07 14.46 8.92
CA ASP A 157 -16.04 15.10 9.83
C ASP A 157 -15.39 15.65 11.12
N GLU A 158 -14.16 15.26 11.42
CA GLU A 158 -13.41 15.71 12.61
C GLU A 158 -12.64 17.01 12.36
N LEU A 159 -12.61 17.49 11.11
CA LEU A 159 -11.95 18.71 10.70
C LEU A 159 -12.74 19.93 11.19
N GLN A 160 -12.06 20.91 11.79
CA GLN A 160 -12.69 22.11 12.34
C GLN A 160 -12.11 23.38 11.70
N GLY A 161 -12.98 24.30 11.28
CA GLY A 161 -12.59 25.54 10.61
C GLY A 161 -12.67 25.44 9.08
N GLU A 162 -11.85 26.21 8.38
CA GLU A 162 -11.81 26.23 6.92
C GLU A 162 -10.92 25.08 6.41
N CYS A 163 -11.56 23.93 6.21
CA CYS A 163 -10.90 22.66 5.91
C CYS A 163 -11.25 22.11 4.51
N ALA A 164 -11.80 22.96 3.65
CA ALA A 164 -12.19 22.56 2.30
C ALA A 164 -11.00 21.95 1.53
N ASP A 165 -11.29 20.90 0.77
CA ASP A 165 -10.31 20.19 -0.08
C ASP A 165 -9.12 19.57 0.68
N THR A 166 -9.26 19.34 1.99
CA THR A 166 -8.25 18.60 2.76
C THR A 166 -8.08 17.20 2.17
N THR A 167 -6.84 16.84 1.85
CA THR A 167 -6.51 15.54 1.26
C THR A 167 -5.82 14.62 2.25
N HIS A 168 -4.95 15.18 3.09
CA HIS A 168 -4.09 14.43 4.01
C HIS A 168 -3.93 15.17 5.34
N VAL A 169 -3.45 14.44 6.33
CA VAL A 169 -2.98 14.98 7.61
C VAL A 169 -1.54 14.55 7.85
N ILE A 170 -0.72 15.43 8.44
CA ILE A 170 0.64 15.10 8.85
C ILE A 170 0.57 14.29 10.15
N THR A 171 0.88 13.00 10.13
CA THR A 171 0.79 12.16 11.35
C THR A 171 2.12 12.00 12.06
N ALA A 172 3.23 12.28 11.39
CA ALA A 172 4.53 12.30 12.03
C ALA A 172 5.53 13.25 11.35
N LEU A 173 6.56 13.67 12.10
CA LEU A 173 7.63 14.53 11.61
C LEU A 173 8.99 14.04 12.11
N THR A 174 9.92 13.81 11.19
CA THR A 174 11.32 13.49 11.52
C THR A 174 12.07 14.78 11.82
N VAL A 175 12.94 14.79 12.84
CA VAL A 175 13.67 15.99 13.27
C VAL A 175 15.17 15.79 13.44
N GLY A 176 15.91 16.90 13.31
CA GLY A 176 17.34 16.98 13.62
C GLY A 176 18.03 18.20 13.03
N ALA A 177 19.01 17.99 12.15
CA ALA A 177 19.69 19.06 11.40
C ALA A 177 19.88 18.66 9.94
N PHE A 178 19.94 19.64 9.06
CA PHE A 178 20.25 19.40 7.65
C PHE A 178 21.08 20.51 7.00
N ARG A 179 21.74 20.13 5.92
CA ARG A 179 22.34 21.04 4.95
C ARG A 179 21.87 20.64 3.55
N PHE A 180 21.28 21.58 2.84
CA PHE A 180 20.94 21.47 1.44
C PHE A 180 21.96 22.21 0.58
N SER A 181 22.48 21.59 -0.47
CA SER A 181 23.53 22.14 -1.32
C SER A 181 23.35 21.78 -2.78
N ALA A 182 23.81 22.65 -3.68
CA ALA A 182 23.92 22.39 -5.10
C ALA A 182 25.38 22.08 -5.44
N GLY A 183 25.63 20.91 -6.04
CA GLY A 183 26.96 20.48 -6.47
C GLY A 183 27.13 18.97 -6.37
N ALA A 184 28.12 18.43 -7.08
CA ALA A 184 28.49 17.03 -7.02
C ALA A 184 29.48 16.81 -5.87
N SER A 185 29.03 16.27 -4.74
CA SER A 185 29.97 15.65 -3.79
C SER A 185 30.48 14.35 -4.39
N ALA A 186 31.81 14.21 -4.41
CA ALA A 186 32.41 12.89 -4.53
C ALA A 186 31.80 12.00 -3.44
N ALA A 187 31.23 10.86 -3.85
CA ALA A 187 30.57 9.89 -2.99
C ALA A 187 31.36 9.70 -1.68
N VAL A 188 30.77 10.10 -0.55
CA VAL A 188 31.26 9.69 0.76
C VAL A 188 30.90 8.22 0.89
N GLY A 189 31.89 7.36 0.64
CA GLY A 189 31.77 5.93 0.81
C GLY A 189 31.26 5.59 2.21
N ALA A 190 30.35 4.63 2.28
CA ALA A 190 29.91 4.01 3.51
C ALA A 190 31.14 3.48 4.28
N GLY A 191 31.34 3.99 5.49
CA GLY A 191 32.31 3.44 6.45
C GLY A 191 33.48 4.36 6.79
N ALA A 192 33.23 5.40 7.58
CA ALA A 192 34.14 5.95 8.60
C ALA A 192 33.44 7.14 9.26
N GLY A 193 33.61 7.30 10.58
CA GLY A 193 32.99 8.38 11.34
C GLY A 193 33.30 9.75 10.74
N VAL A 194 32.25 10.50 10.40
CA VAL A 194 32.40 11.90 10.01
C VAL A 194 32.49 12.72 11.29
N SER A 195 33.71 13.07 11.65
CA SER A 195 34.02 14.13 12.60
C SER A 195 33.62 15.47 11.97
N VAL A 196 32.49 16.02 12.40
CA VAL A 196 32.16 17.43 12.15
C VAL A 196 32.99 18.28 13.11
N GLY A 197 34.25 18.55 12.74
CA GLY A 197 35.11 19.47 13.48
C GLY A 197 36.52 19.58 12.91
N GLY A 198 36.81 20.69 12.23
CA GLY A 198 38.18 21.10 11.96
C GLY A 198 38.37 21.93 10.68
N LEU A 199 38.31 23.25 10.82
CA LEU A 199 39.18 24.15 10.06
C LEU A 199 40.63 23.68 10.32
N GLY A 200 41.27 23.09 9.32
CA GLY A 200 42.65 22.60 9.38
C GLY A 200 43.34 22.88 8.04
N LEU A 201 44.42 23.66 8.12
CA LEU A 201 45.20 24.19 7.00
C LEU A 201 45.78 23.09 6.09
N GLY A 202 45.59 23.24 4.78
CA GLY A 202 46.45 22.62 3.76
C GLY A 202 45.76 21.71 2.74
N GLY A 203 45.66 22.18 1.49
CA GLY A 203 45.68 21.29 0.31
C GLY A 203 44.34 20.93 -0.35
N LYS A 204 43.82 21.85 -1.18
CA LYS A 204 43.04 21.65 -2.42
C LYS A 204 42.24 20.34 -2.61
N SER A 205 40.93 20.42 -2.35
CA SER A 205 39.91 20.22 -3.39
C SER A 205 38.61 20.84 -2.89
N ALA A 206 38.36 22.10 -3.26
CA ALA A 206 37.08 22.73 -2.98
C ALA A 206 36.05 22.08 -3.91
N SER A 207 35.23 21.17 -3.39
CA SER A 207 33.98 20.87 -4.08
C SER A 207 33.21 22.19 -4.16
N ASN A 208 32.84 22.59 -5.37
CA ASN A 208 32.03 23.79 -5.63
C ASN A 208 30.58 23.55 -5.17
N ASN A 209 30.38 23.15 -3.91
CA ASN A 209 29.05 22.94 -3.36
C ASN A 209 28.54 24.26 -2.80
N GLU A 210 27.57 24.86 -3.49
CA GLU A 210 26.85 26.05 -3.04
C GLU A 210 25.81 25.61 -2.00
N THR A 211 25.95 26.06 -0.75
CA THR A 211 24.92 25.78 0.28
C THR A 211 23.68 26.60 -0.03
N LEU A 212 22.56 25.91 -0.28
CA LEU A 212 21.28 26.50 -0.62
C LEU A 212 20.46 26.83 0.62
N ASN A 213 20.43 25.90 1.59
CA ASN A 213 19.71 26.07 2.84
C ASN A 213 20.33 25.21 3.96
N THR A 214 20.13 25.57 5.21
CA THR A 214 20.56 24.77 6.36
C THR A 214 19.73 25.13 7.58
N ASP A 215 19.53 24.15 8.45
CA ASP A 215 18.89 24.36 9.74
C ASP A 215 19.33 23.27 10.73
N GLY A 216 19.28 23.60 12.01
CA GLY A 216 19.84 22.79 13.08
C GLY A 216 21.37 22.79 13.11
N ASP A 217 21.93 22.67 14.30
CA ASP A 217 23.36 22.49 14.55
C ASP A 217 23.69 21.01 14.63
N SER A 218 24.38 20.49 13.62
CA SER A 218 24.81 19.08 13.57
C SER A 218 25.71 18.68 14.75
N LYS A 219 26.46 19.61 15.35
CA LYS A 219 27.25 19.34 16.55
C LYS A 219 26.38 19.24 17.79
N ALA A 220 25.31 20.02 17.87
CA ALA A 220 24.30 19.86 18.92
C ALA A 220 23.57 18.52 18.76
N CYS A 221 23.23 18.14 17.52
CA CYS A 221 22.57 16.86 17.21
C CYS A 221 23.38 15.62 17.59
N ALA A 222 24.71 15.69 17.51
CA ALA A 222 25.59 14.60 17.91
C ALA A 222 25.47 14.22 19.39
N LYS A 223 24.86 15.09 20.22
CA LYS A 223 24.64 14.85 21.65
C LYS A 223 23.28 14.22 21.97
N ALA A 224 22.41 14.06 20.97
CA ALA A 224 21.07 13.52 21.20
C ALA A 224 21.13 12.02 21.56
N THR A 225 20.16 11.56 22.33
CA THR A 225 20.04 10.18 22.80
C THR A 225 18.63 9.63 22.57
N ALA A 226 18.50 8.30 22.59
CA ALA A 226 17.20 7.65 22.45
C ALA A 226 16.25 7.93 23.64
N ASP A 227 16.80 8.32 24.80
CA ASP A 227 16.04 8.58 26.03
C ASP A 227 15.50 10.03 26.10
N ASP A 228 15.96 10.91 25.20
CA ASP A 228 15.55 12.31 25.15
C ASP A 228 14.04 12.43 24.94
N LYS A 229 13.40 13.30 25.73
CA LYS A 229 11.93 13.58 25.65
C LYS A 229 11.59 14.75 24.74
N ALA A 230 12.61 15.45 24.24
CA ALA A 230 12.50 16.49 23.23
C ALA A 230 13.83 16.61 22.49
N PRO A 231 13.85 17.20 21.28
CA PRO A 231 15.09 17.53 20.59
C PRO A 231 16.02 18.40 21.46
N PRO A 232 17.34 18.12 21.51
CA PRO A 232 18.30 19.01 22.13
C PRO A 232 18.23 20.42 21.53
N TYR A 233 18.58 21.42 22.35
CA TYR A 233 18.60 22.81 21.91
C TYR A 233 19.47 22.97 20.65
N GLY A 234 18.89 23.55 19.60
CA GLY A 234 19.56 23.72 18.31
C GLY A 234 19.53 22.50 17.39
N CYS A 235 18.94 21.37 17.77
CA CYS A 235 18.79 20.17 16.90
C CYS A 235 17.31 19.81 16.64
N GLY A 236 16.46 20.81 16.51
CA GLY A 236 15.00 20.62 16.36
C GLY A 236 14.48 20.75 14.94
N ALA A 237 15.34 20.90 13.92
CA ALA A 237 14.89 21.23 12.57
C ALA A 237 14.00 20.11 12.01
N LEU A 238 12.83 20.48 11.50
CA LEU A 238 11.94 19.53 10.85
C LEU A 238 12.55 19.08 9.50
N LEU A 239 12.67 17.78 9.30
CA LEU A 239 13.37 17.18 8.15
C LEU A 239 12.41 16.57 7.13
N ARG A 240 11.43 15.80 7.61
CA ARG A 240 10.43 15.09 6.79
C ARG A 240 9.08 15.09 7.49
N VAL A 241 7.99 15.16 6.74
CA VAL A 241 6.65 14.85 7.25
C VAL A 241 6.20 13.49 6.75
N GLU A 242 5.39 12.77 7.52
CA GLU A 242 4.64 11.60 7.08
C GLU A 242 3.17 11.98 6.93
N LEU A 243 2.63 11.72 5.74
CA LEU A 243 1.26 12.07 5.38
C LEU A 243 0.39 10.82 5.36
N VAL A 244 -0.80 10.94 5.93
CA VAL A 244 -1.85 9.92 5.86
C VAL A 244 -3.07 10.53 5.19
N PRO A 245 -3.67 9.85 4.20
CA PRO A 245 -4.89 10.34 3.54
C PRO A 245 -6.02 10.47 4.55
N LEU A 246 -6.83 11.50 4.38
CA LEU A 246 -8.01 11.73 5.21
C LEU A 246 -9.03 10.61 4.98
N GLY A 247 -9.54 10.02 6.06
CA GLY A 247 -10.59 9.01 6.00
C GLY A 247 -11.96 9.60 5.63
N GLU A 248 -12.88 8.76 5.17
CA GLU A 248 -14.23 9.16 4.79
C GLU A 248 -14.96 9.93 5.91
N ALA A 249 -15.75 10.95 5.56
CA ALA A 249 -16.55 11.70 6.52
C ALA A 249 -17.60 10.78 7.17
N ARG A 250 -17.64 10.70 8.49
CA ARG A 250 -18.78 10.06 9.18
C ARG A 250 -19.99 10.97 9.02
N GLN A 251 -21.15 10.41 8.69
CA GLN A 251 -22.37 11.19 8.52
C GLN A 251 -22.71 11.91 9.83
N LYS A 252 -22.93 13.23 9.75
CA LYS A 252 -23.30 14.08 10.89
C LYS A 252 -24.63 13.57 11.46
N ALA A 253 -24.67 13.33 12.76
CA ALA A 253 -25.83 12.79 13.47
C ALA A 253 -27.12 13.59 13.23
N PRO A 254 -28.13 13.07 12.49
CA PRO A 254 -29.47 13.64 12.52
C PRO A 254 -30.09 13.58 13.92
N THR A 255 -31.10 14.42 14.15
CA THR A 255 -31.89 14.39 15.38
C THR A 255 -32.71 13.11 15.42
N CYS A 256 -32.35 12.21 16.32
CA CYS A 256 -32.97 10.90 16.40
C CYS A 256 -34.32 10.95 17.15
N PRO A 257 -35.34 10.20 16.68
CA PRO A 257 -36.63 10.06 17.39
C PRO A 257 -36.44 9.56 18.83
N SER A 258 -37.34 9.94 19.73
CA SER A 258 -37.29 9.55 21.16
C SER A 258 -37.13 8.04 21.34
N GLY A 259 -36.13 7.63 22.14
CA GLY A 259 -35.79 6.21 22.36
C GLY A 259 -34.78 5.64 21.37
N THR A 260 -34.20 6.46 20.49
CA THR A 260 -33.12 6.07 19.59
C THR A 260 -31.89 6.99 19.73
N LYS A 261 -30.69 6.48 19.47
CA LYS A 261 -29.41 7.20 19.52
C LYS A 261 -28.62 6.97 18.23
N TRP A 262 -28.01 8.04 17.72
CA TRP A 262 -27.16 7.97 16.54
C TRP A 262 -25.88 7.18 16.80
N ASP A 263 -25.57 6.20 15.94
CA ASP A 263 -24.39 5.33 16.08
C ASP A 263 -23.20 5.74 15.18
N GLY A 264 -23.38 6.76 14.33
CA GLY A 264 -22.42 7.15 13.28
C GLY A 264 -22.95 6.96 11.86
N SER A 265 -24.05 6.23 11.67
CA SER A 265 -24.66 5.93 10.36
C SER A 265 -26.19 5.90 10.36
N GLN A 266 -26.85 5.55 11.47
CA GLN A 266 -28.31 5.56 11.60
C GLN A 266 -28.77 5.77 13.05
N CYS A 267 -30.03 6.17 13.24
CA CYS A 267 -30.65 6.28 14.58
C CYS A 267 -31.08 4.89 15.05
N LEU A 268 -30.35 4.33 16.02
CA LEU A 268 -30.63 3.00 16.57
C LEU A 268 -31.44 3.10 17.86
N ALA A 269 -32.47 2.27 18.02
CA ALA A 269 -33.19 2.17 19.29
C ALA A 269 -32.23 1.79 20.43
N THR A 270 -32.34 2.48 21.57
CA THR A 270 -31.74 1.99 22.83
C THR A 270 -32.40 0.65 23.15
N VAL A 271 -31.63 -0.42 22.98
CA VAL A 271 -32.17 -1.78 22.84
C VAL A 271 -32.83 -2.25 24.13
N THR A 272 -34.17 -2.18 24.18
CA THR A 272 -34.97 -3.19 24.88
C THR A 272 -35.51 -4.15 23.83
N THR A 273 -34.84 -5.30 23.76
CA THR A 273 -35.32 -6.59 23.22
C THR A 273 -35.90 -6.63 21.80
N ALA A 274 -35.11 -7.29 20.95
CA ALA A 274 -35.54 -8.24 19.90
C ALA A 274 -36.44 -7.71 18.76
N SER A 275 -35.81 -7.21 17.70
CA SER A 275 -35.92 -7.77 16.33
C SER A 275 -35.22 -6.83 15.34
N ALA A 276 -33.94 -7.06 15.05
CA ALA A 276 -33.26 -6.39 13.94
C ALA A 276 -32.27 -7.38 13.32
N ALA A 277 -32.42 -7.59 12.01
CA ALA A 277 -31.53 -8.42 11.22
C ALA A 277 -30.13 -7.82 11.26
N CYS A 278 -29.15 -8.65 11.61
CA CYS A 278 -27.76 -8.29 11.68
C CYS A 278 -27.21 -7.93 10.28
N VAL A 279 -26.43 -6.86 10.18
CA VAL A 279 -25.89 -6.33 8.91
C VAL A 279 -24.45 -6.83 8.71
N GLY A 280 -24.04 -7.07 7.46
CA GLY A 280 -22.66 -7.46 7.13
C GLY A 280 -22.34 -8.94 7.36
N GLY A 281 -23.30 -9.83 7.10
CA GLY A 281 -23.10 -11.28 7.18
C GLY A 281 -23.07 -11.83 8.61
N THR A 282 -23.29 -11.00 9.64
CA THR A 282 -23.35 -11.40 11.05
C THR A 282 -24.68 -12.11 11.38
N ILE A 283 -24.67 -12.99 12.38
CA ILE A 283 -25.87 -13.70 12.88
C ILE A 283 -26.23 -13.20 14.28
N LEU A 284 -27.52 -13.18 14.60
CA LEU A 284 -28.00 -12.76 15.92
C LEU A 284 -27.90 -13.93 16.91
N GLU A 285 -27.06 -13.82 17.93
CA GLU A 285 -26.93 -14.83 19.00
C GLU A 285 -27.57 -14.32 20.31
N ALA A 286 -28.45 -15.14 20.90
CA ALA A 286 -29.20 -14.78 22.10
C ALA A 286 -28.26 -14.45 23.28
N GLY A 287 -28.36 -13.23 23.81
CA GLY A 287 -27.52 -12.75 24.91
C GLY A 287 -26.15 -12.19 24.49
N LYS A 288 -25.76 -12.26 23.21
CA LYS A 288 -24.47 -11.72 22.70
C LYS A 288 -24.61 -10.66 21.61
N GLY A 289 -25.81 -10.48 21.04
CA GLY A 289 -26.04 -9.51 19.97
C GLY A 289 -25.63 -10.05 18.59
N CYS A 290 -25.29 -9.16 17.65
CA CYS A 290 -24.81 -9.56 16.32
C CYS A 290 -23.36 -10.03 16.40
N VAL A 291 -23.13 -11.31 16.06
CA VAL A 291 -21.81 -11.96 16.09
C VAL A 291 -21.38 -12.34 14.66
N PRO A 292 -20.08 -12.43 14.34
CA PRO A 292 -19.60 -12.92 13.04
C PRO A 292 -20.27 -14.27 12.69
N PRO A 293 -20.59 -14.53 11.40
CA PRO A 293 -21.13 -15.83 11.03
C PRO A 293 -20.10 -16.89 11.39
N VAL A 294 -20.60 -18.05 11.84
CA VAL A 294 -19.86 -19.24 12.28
C VAL A 294 -19.06 -19.12 13.58
N SER A 295 -19.76 -18.96 14.69
CA SER A 295 -19.34 -19.59 15.94
C SER A 295 -19.66 -21.09 15.85
N GLY A 296 -18.65 -21.93 15.58
CA GLY A 296 -18.75 -23.39 15.72
C GLY A 296 -18.97 -24.26 14.46
N GLN A 297 -18.69 -23.78 13.24
CA GLN A 297 -18.62 -24.64 12.03
C GLN A 297 -17.25 -24.55 11.34
N ASN A 298 -16.96 -25.48 10.43
CA ASN A 298 -15.72 -25.56 9.65
C ASN A 298 -15.48 -24.28 8.83
N PHE A 299 -14.58 -23.40 9.29
CA PHE A 299 -14.20 -22.14 8.62
C PHE A 299 -13.80 -22.32 7.15
N ARG A 300 -13.24 -23.50 6.80
CA ARG A 300 -12.89 -23.86 5.43
C ARG A 300 -14.06 -23.83 4.44
N SER A 301 -15.28 -24.19 4.87
CA SER A 301 -16.45 -24.17 3.98
C SER A 301 -17.00 -22.78 3.73
N ALA A 302 -16.76 -21.84 4.65
CA ALA A 302 -17.20 -20.45 4.55
C ALA A 302 -16.26 -19.58 3.70
N LEU A 303 -15.02 -20.02 3.45
CA LEU A 303 -14.09 -19.32 2.58
C LEU A 303 -14.44 -19.50 1.10
N PRO A 304 -14.26 -18.45 0.27
CA PRO A 304 -14.39 -18.57 -1.19
C PRO A 304 -13.29 -19.46 -1.77
N VAL A 305 -13.46 -19.93 -3.01
CA VAL A 305 -12.58 -20.95 -3.64
C VAL A 305 -11.13 -20.48 -3.67
N GLU A 306 -10.93 -19.19 -3.95
CA GLU A 306 -9.65 -18.50 -4.05
C GLU A 306 -8.93 -18.43 -2.70
N ALA A 307 -9.66 -18.40 -1.60
CA ALA A 307 -9.09 -18.38 -0.24
C ALA A 307 -8.70 -19.78 0.25
N LYS A 308 -9.30 -20.84 -0.31
CA LYS A 308 -9.04 -22.22 0.11
C LYS A 308 -7.66 -22.74 -0.28
N SER A 309 -7.01 -22.15 -1.28
CA SER A 309 -5.65 -22.52 -1.72
C SER A 309 -4.58 -22.07 -0.71
N VAL A 310 -4.85 -21.01 0.04
CA VAL A 310 -3.92 -20.42 1.02
C VAL A 310 -4.26 -20.88 2.45
N PHE A 311 -5.49 -21.34 2.68
CA PHE A 311 -5.96 -21.83 3.96
C PHE A 311 -5.47 -23.25 4.26
N THR A 312 -4.53 -23.37 5.21
CA THR A 312 -3.92 -24.64 5.62
C THR A 312 -4.81 -25.47 6.54
N GLY A 313 -5.91 -24.91 7.08
CA GLY A 313 -6.86 -25.64 7.93
C GLY A 313 -6.39 -25.90 9.35
N LEU A 314 -5.34 -25.21 9.79
CA LEU A 314 -4.68 -25.49 11.07
C LEU A 314 -5.44 -24.92 12.28
N CYS A 315 -6.31 -23.93 12.09
CA CYS A 315 -7.04 -23.28 13.17
C CYS A 315 -8.55 -23.22 12.96
N LEU A 316 -9.26 -23.19 14.08
CA LEU A 316 -10.71 -23.09 14.20
C LEU A 316 -11.17 -21.71 14.66
N ASP A 317 -10.29 -20.72 14.75
CA ASP A 317 -10.67 -19.35 15.09
C ASP A 317 -9.57 -18.38 14.63
N ALA A 318 -9.95 -17.21 14.11
CA ALA A 318 -8.97 -16.31 13.50
C ALA A 318 -8.07 -15.63 14.53
N ALA A 319 -8.55 -15.43 15.76
CA ALA A 319 -7.81 -14.77 16.83
C ALA A 319 -6.65 -15.63 17.33
N ALA A 320 -6.89 -16.90 17.66
CA ALA A 320 -5.86 -17.85 18.05
C ALA A 320 -4.91 -18.16 16.88
N CYS A 321 -5.40 -18.15 15.65
CA CYS A 321 -4.54 -18.32 14.49
C CYS A 321 -3.62 -17.10 14.28
N ALA A 322 -4.13 -15.88 14.50
CA ALA A 322 -3.32 -14.67 14.50
C ALA A 322 -2.32 -14.67 15.67
N GLU A 323 -2.70 -15.15 16.84
CA GLU A 323 -1.80 -15.28 17.99
C GLU A 323 -0.69 -16.32 17.73
N ALA A 324 -1.03 -17.49 17.18
CA ALA A 324 -0.05 -18.50 16.77
C ALA A 324 0.88 -17.98 15.66
N CYS A 325 0.35 -17.18 14.73
CA CYS A 325 1.15 -16.46 13.75
C CYS A 325 2.13 -15.48 14.39
N ASP A 326 1.67 -14.68 15.37
CA ASP A 326 2.53 -13.72 16.09
C ASP A 326 3.57 -14.42 16.98
N ARG A 327 3.32 -15.69 17.37
CA ARG A 327 4.31 -16.60 17.97
C ARG A 327 5.26 -17.26 16.96
N GLY A 328 5.21 -16.86 15.69
CA GLY A 328 6.15 -17.27 14.66
C GLY A 328 5.78 -18.54 13.89
N GLN A 329 4.51 -18.96 13.89
CA GLN A 329 4.04 -20.10 13.08
C GLN A 329 3.53 -19.63 11.70
N PRO A 330 4.28 -19.86 10.59
CA PRO A 330 3.91 -19.35 9.28
C PRO A 330 2.61 -19.94 8.73
N SER A 331 2.37 -21.22 8.97
CA SER A 331 1.15 -21.94 8.59
C SER A 331 -0.11 -21.36 9.25
N ALA A 332 0.01 -20.87 10.49
CA ALA A 332 -1.05 -20.15 11.18
C ALA A 332 -1.31 -18.78 10.56
N CYS A 333 -0.24 -18.06 10.16
CA CYS A 333 -0.38 -16.82 9.39
C CYS A 333 -1.13 -17.04 8.07
N SER A 334 -0.83 -18.14 7.37
CA SER A 334 -1.49 -18.52 6.11
C SER A 334 -2.97 -18.90 6.31
N SER A 335 -3.32 -19.51 7.45
CA SER A 335 -4.71 -19.78 7.81
C SER A 335 -5.49 -18.54 8.27
N ALA A 336 -4.84 -17.61 8.98
CA ALA A 336 -5.48 -16.39 9.46
C ALA A 336 -5.71 -15.36 8.35
N GLY A 337 -4.80 -15.24 7.39
CA GLY A 337 -4.87 -14.27 6.29
C GLY A 337 -6.22 -14.26 5.56
N PRO A 338 -6.74 -15.40 5.08
CA PRO A 338 -8.01 -15.45 4.38
C PRO A 338 -9.22 -15.12 5.28
N MET A 339 -9.12 -15.42 6.57
CA MET A 339 -10.17 -15.10 7.53
C MET A 339 -10.32 -13.58 7.70
N TYR A 340 -9.20 -12.85 7.78
CA TYR A 340 -9.21 -11.39 7.82
C TYR A 340 -9.49 -10.76 6.46
N GLU A 341 -9.03 -11.37 5.36
CA GLU A 341 -9.30 -10.85 4.02
C GLU A 341 -10.78 -10.90 3.67
N TRP A 342 -11.49 -11.95 4.09
CA TRP A 342 -12.90 -12.17 3.74
C TRP A 342 -13.87 -11.97 4.90
N GLY A 343 -13.38 -11.60 6.10
CA GLY A 343 -14.21 -11.40 7.28
C GLY A 343 -14.87 -12.68 7.80
N VAL A 344 -14.20 -13.83 7.69
CA VAL A 344 -14.72 -15.14 8.11
C VAL A 344 -14.35 -15.38 9.58
N GLY A 345 -15.34 -15.31 10.47
CA GLY A 345 -15.15 -15.47 11.93
C GLY A 345 -14.54 -14.26 12.64
N VAL A 346 -14.16 -13.21 11.90
CA VAL A 346 -13.66 -11.92 12.39
C VAL A 346 -14.15 -10.78 11.50
N PHE A 347 -14.06 -9.54 11.97
CA PHE A 347 -14.25 -8.39 11.10
C PHE A 347 -13.20 -8.38 9.98
N GLN A 348 -13.64 -8.05 8.78
CA GLN A 348 -12.75 -7.93 7.62
C GLN A 348 -11.70 -6.85 7.88
N ASP A 349 -10.42 -7.22 7.73
CA ASP A 349 -9.28 -6.30 7.81
C ASP A 349 -8.22 -6.75 6.81
N VAL A 350 -8.24 -6.10 5.64
CA VAL A 350 -7.36 -6.45 4.53
C VAL A 350 -5.91 -6.07 4.83
N ASN A 351 -5.66 -4.99 5.58
CA ASN A 351 -4.29 -4.62 5.95
C ASN A 351 -3.69 -5.66 6.89
N ARG A 352 -4.49 -6.16 7.84
CA ARG A 352 -4.08 -7.26 8.69
C ARG A 352 -3.87 -8.53 7.88
N ALA A 353 -4.72 -8.83 6.90
CA ALA A 353 -4.52 -9.96 5.99
C ALA A 353 -3.21 -9.87 5.21
N VAL A 354 -2.86 -8.68 4.68
CA VAL A 354 -1.58 -8.45 3.98
C VAL A 354 -0.37 -8.66 4.90
N ASP A 355 -0.42 -8.17 6.15
CA ASP A 355 0.64 -8.45 7.13
C ASP A 355 0.78 -9.95 7.41
N LEU A 356 -0.35 -10.64 7.63
CA LEU A 356 -0.38 -12.09 7.87
C LEU A 356 0.17 -12.88 6.68
N TYR A 357 -0.26 -12.58 5.45
CA TYR A 357 0.29 -13.20 4.24
C TYR A 357 1.78 -12.90 4.07
N SER A 358 2.23 -11.69 4.42
CA SER A 358 3.65 -11.32 4.36
C SER A 358 4.49 -12.11 5.35
N LYS A 359 3.98 -12.33 6.57
CA LYS A 359 4.61 -13.19 7.57
C LYS A 359 4.65 -14.64 7.12
N ALA A 360 3.54 -15.17 6.60
CA ALA A 360 3.42 -16.52 6.06
C ALA A 360 4.43 -16.75 4.91
N CYS A 361 4.45 -15.83 3.94
CA CYS A 361 5.36 -15.83 2.80
C CYS A 361 6.83 -15.85 3.23
N ARG A 362 7.24 -14.98 4.18
CA ARG A 362 8.60 -14.99 4.74
C ARG A 362 8.92 -16.28 5.49
N GLY A 363 7.91 -16.90 6.10
CA GLY A 363 8.03 -18.16 6.83
C GLY A 363 7.95 -19.42 5.95
N GLY A 364 7.89 -19.28 4.62
CA GLY A 364 7.94 -20.41 3.69
C GLY A 364 6.59 -20.93 3.21
N GLU A 365 5.49 -20.26 3.55
CA GLU A 365 4.16 -20.54 2.98
C GLU A 365 4.03 -19.83 1.62
N TRP A 366 4.54 -20.46 0.57
CA TRP A 366 4.67 -19.86 -0.75
C TRP A 366 3.33 -19.51 -1.42
N GLY A 367 2.25 -20.22 -1.05
CA GLY A 367 0.89 -19.88 -1.47
C GLY A 367 0.45 -18.49 -0.97
N ALA A 368 0.94 -18.05 0.20
CA ALA A 368 0.70 -16.70 0.69
C ALA A 368 1.48 -15.64 -0.12
N CYS A 369 2.68 -15.98 -0.61
CA CYS A 369 3.38 -15.12 -1.57
C CYS A 369 2.57 -14.98 -2.87
N ALA A 370 2.04 -16.09 -3.42
CA ALA A 370 1.20 -16.04 -4.61
C ALA A 370 -0.04 -15.16 -4.39
N ARG A 371 -0.69 -15.26 -3.22
CA ARG A 371 -1.83 -14.40 -2.85
C ARG A 371 -1.48 -12.92 -2.77
N LEU A 372 -0.34 -12.55 -2.19
CA LEU A 372 0.16 -11.17 -2.21
C LEU A 372 0.39 -10.68 -3.64
N GLY A 373 0.88 -11.57 -4.50
CA GLY A 373 1.00 -11.35 -5.93
C GLY A 373 -0.36 -11.03 -6.57
N GLU A 374 -1.38 -11.85 -6.34
CA GLU A 374 -2.74 -11.65 -6.88
C GLU A 374 -3.38 -10.34 -6.39
N LEU A 375 -3.31 -10.07 -5.08
CA LEU A 375 -3.82 -8.85 -4.47
C LEU A 375 -3.21 -7.61 -5.14
N SER A 376 -1.89 -7.63 -5.36
CA SER A 376 -1.16 -6.53 -6.01
C SER A 376 -1.37 -6.49 -7.53
N PHE A 377 -1.56 -7.63 -8.19
CA PHE A 377 -1.71 -7.71 -9.65
C PHE A 377 -3.07 -7.15 -10.12
N TYR A 378 -4.12 -7.49 -9.39
CA TYR A 378 -5.50 -7.10 -9.71
C TYR A 378 -5.98 -5.87 -8.93
N GLY A 379 -5.28 -5.47 -7.87
CA GLY A 379 -5.68 -4.37 -7.01
C GLY A 379 -6.92 -4.70 -6.18
N LEU A 380 -6.95 -5.88 -5.56
CA LEU A 380 -8.12 -6.41 -4.86
C LEU A 380 -8.22 -5.90 -3.43
N SER A 381 -9.45 -5.86 -2.91
CA SER A 381 -9.71 -5.61 -1.47
C SER A 381 -9.12 -4.29 -0.96
N GLY A 382 -8.96 -3.29 -1.84
CA GLY A 382 -8.37 -1.99 -1.50
C GLY A 382 -6.84 -1.95 -1.50
N VAL A 383 -6.16 -3.06 -1.84
CA VAL A 383 -4.72 -3.07 -2.10
C VAL A 383 -4.46 -2.38 -3.44
N PRO A 384 -3.58 -1.36 -3.51
CA PRO A 384 -3.25 -0.71 -4.77
C PRO A 384 -2.63 -1.69 -5.77
N LYS A 385 -2.98 -1.53 -7.05
CA LYS A 385 -2.39 -2.31 -8.12
C LYS A 385 -0.91 -1.97 -8.30
N ASP A 386 -0.04 -2.97 -8.18
CA ASP A 386 1.39 -2.89 -8.47
C ASP A 386 1.82 -4.20 -9.17
N ALA A 387 1.93 -4.13 -10.49
CA ALA A 387 2.27 -5.28 -11.32
C ALA A 387 3.73 -5.73 -11.15
N GLY A 388 4.67 -4.82 -10.85
CA GLY A 388 6.08 -5.18 -10.66
C GLY A 388 6.29 -5.89 -9.33
N LEU A 389 5.63 -5.41 -8.28
CA LEU A 389 5.58 -6.09 -6.99
C LEU A 389 4.88 -7.44 -7.10
N ALA A 390 3.78 -7.52 -7.84
CA ALA A 390 3.08 -8.77 -8.09
C ALA A 390 3.97 -9.82 -8.75
N VAL A 391 4.68 -9.45 -9.82
CA VAL A 391 5.64 -10.34 -10.50
C VAL A 391 6.75 -10.80 -9.55
N THR A 392 7.21 -9.92 -8.66
CA THR A 392 8.21 -10.29 -7.64
C THR A 392 7.70 -11.40 -6.72
N PHE A 393 6.46 -11.26 -6.23
CA PHE A 393 5.83 -12.28 -5.38
C PHE A 393 5.50 -13.57 -6.14
N PHE A 394 4.98 -13.48 -7.36
CA PHE A 394 4.71 -14.64 -8.22
C PHE A 394 5.99 -15.43 -8.53
N ARG A 395 7.10 -14.73 -8.81
CA ARG A 395 8.40 -15.36 -9.04
C ARG A 395 8.88 -16.08 -7.80
N LEU A 396 8.84 -15.42 -6.64
CA LEU A 396 9.21 -16.04 -5.38
C LEU A 396 8.39 -17.32 -5.10
N ALA A 397 7.07 -17.26 -5.31
CA ALA A 397 6.18 -18.42 -5.13
C ALA A 397 6.50 -19.54 -6.13
N CYS A 398 6.59 -19.22 -7.42
CA CYS A 398 6.83 -20.19 -8.49
C CYS A 398 8.19 -20.91 -8.34
N ASP A 399 9.26 -20.15 -8.06
CA ASP A 399 10.61 -20.69 -7.89
C ASP A 399 10.73 -21.60 -6.66
N ARG A 400 9.84 -21.43 -5.69
CA ARG A 400 9.71 -22.32 -4.52
C ARG A 400 8.69 -23.43 -4.70
N GLY A 401 8.17 -23.61 -5.91
CA GLY A 401 7.31 -24.72 -6.30
C GLY A 401 5.82 -24.50 -6.08
N ASP A 402 5.39 -23.29 -5.69
CA ASP A 402 3.96 -22.98 -5.62
C ASP A 402 3.38 -22.77 -7.03
N PRO A 403 2.39 -23.57 -7.45
CA PRO A 403 1.88 -23.50 -8.80
C PRO A 403 1.02 -22.26 -9.07
N SER A 404 0.42 -21.64 -8.04
CA SER A 404 -0.35 -20.40 -8.19
C SER A 404 0.58 -19.25 -8.57
N GLY A 405 1.78 -19.21 -7.98
CA GLY A 405 2.86 -18.32 -8.40
C GLY A 405 3.24 -18.51 -9.87
N CYS A 406 3.34 -19.75 -10.34
CA CYS A 406 3.65 -20.03 -11.74
C CYS A 406 2.51 -19.64 -12.69
N VAL A 407 1.24 -19.82 -12.29
CA VAL A 407 0.09 -19.30 -13.05
C VAL A 407 0.12 -17.77 -13.13
N GLY A 408 0.45 -17.10 -12.03
CA GLY A 408 0.62 -15.65 -11.98
C GLY A 408 1.72 -15.14 -12.91
N LEU A 409 2.89 -15.80 -12.93
CA LEU A 409 3.97 -15.49 -13.86
C LEU A 409 3.59 -15.77 -15.32
N GLY A 410 2.97 -16.92 -15.61
CA GLY A 410 2.50 -17.23 -16.95
C GLY A 410 1.54 -16.15 -17.46
N THR A 411 0.59 -15.74 -16.62
CA THR A 411 -0.37 -14.67 -16.95
C THR A 411 0.32 -13.32 -17.16
N ALA A 412 1.22 -12.94 -16.26
CA ALA A 412 1.98 -11.69 -16.37
C ALA A 412 2.84 -11.64 -17.65
N SER A 413 3.52 -12.74 -17.98
CA SER A 413 4.35 -12.87 -19.19
C SER A 413 3.54 -12.92 -20.48
N THR A 414 2.36 -13.56 -20.49
CA THR A 414 1.45 -13.48 -21.64
C THR A 414 0.94 -12.06 -21.83
N LEU A 415 0.58 -11.36 -20.76
CA LEU A 415 0.01 -10.01 -20.85
C LEU A 415 1.06 -8.89 -21.00
N GLY A 416 2.33 -9.17 -20.70
CA GLY A 416 3.37 -8.13 -20.60
C GLY A 416 3.12 -7.15 -19.45
N THR A 417 2.53 -7.63 -18.35
CA THR A 417 2.14 -6.78 -17.22
C THR A 417 3.10 -6.97 -16.05
N GLY A 418 3.87 -5.92 -15.73
CA GLY A 418 4.89 -5.97 -14.66
C GLY A 418 6.15 -6.75 -15.02
N ILE A 419 6.17 -7.37 -16.20
CA ILE A 419 7.29 -8.06 -16.84
C ILE A 419 7.14 -7.90 -18.35
N ASP A 420 8.24 -7.96 -19.11
CA ASP A 420 8.18 -7.94 -20.57
C ASP A 420 7.33 -9.10 -21.10
N ARG A 421 6.59 -8.84 -22.17
CA ARG A 421 5.76 -9.84 -22.82
C ARG A 421 6.64 -10.92 -23.44
N ASP A 422 6.49 -12.14 -22.97
CA ASP A 422 7.15 -13.33 -23.52
C ASP A 422 6.22 -14.53 -23.37
N SER A 423 5.49 -14.83 -24.44
CA SER A 423 4.54 -15.95 -24.48
C SER A 423 5.25 -17.31 -24.46
N ALA A 424 6.51 -17.40 -24.90
CA ALA A 424 7.27 -18.65 -24.86
C ALA A 424 7.71 -18.96 -23.42
N ALA A 425 8.16 -17.94 -22.67
CA ALA A 425 8.39 -18.07 -21.23
C ALA A 425 7.09 -18.34 -20.48
N ALA A 426 5.97 -17.71 -20.87
CA ALA A 426 4.66 -17.99 -20.27
C ALA A 426 4.25 -19.46 -20.41
N ALA A 427 4.50 -20.08 -21.56
CA ALA A 427 4.23 -21.51 -21.77
C ALA A 427 5.00 -22.38 -20.77
N GLN A 428 6.27 -22.06 -20.49
CA GLN A 428 7.07 -22.80 -19.50
C GLN A 428 6.51 -22.65 -18.08
N TYR A 429 6.07 -21.45 -17.70
CA TYR A 429 5.44 -21.24 -16.39
C TYR A 429 4.10 -21.96 -16.25
N PHE A 430 3.26 -21.91 -17.29
CA PHE A 430 1.99 -22.65 -17.30
C PHE A 430 2.18 -24.17 -17.33
N GLU A 431 3.20 -24.67 -18.03
CA GLU A 431 3.56 -26.09 -18.02
C GLU A 431 3.99 -26.55 -16.63
N ARG A 432 4.85 -25.78 -15.94
CA ARG A 432 5.21 -26.04 -14.54
C ARG A 432 3.98 -26.11 -13.64
N ALA A 433 3.04 -25.16 -13.77
CA ALA A 433 1.80 -25.17 -13.01
C ALA A 433 0.90 -26.38 -13.37
N CYS A 434 0.74 -26.68 -14.66
CA CYS A 434 -0.10 -27.79 -15.13
C CYS A 434 0.43 -29.16 -14.65
N ASN A 435 1.76 -29.34 -14.60
CA ASN A 435 2.39 -30.57 -14.10
C ASN A 435 2.06 -30.86 -12.62
N THR A 436 1.72 -29.83 -11.84
CA THR A 436 1.20 -30.00 -10.46
C THR A 436 -0.30 -30.31 -10.40
N LYS A 437 -0.95 -30.52 -11.55
CA LYS A 437 -2.40 -30.68 -11.74
C LYS A 437 -3.21 -29.42 -11.40
N THR A 438 -2.57 -28.24 -11.43
CA THR A 438 -3.28 -26.97 -11.28
C THR A 438 -4.04 -26.66 -12.56
N THR A 439 -5.37 -26.65 -12.48
CA THR A 439 -6.29 -26.53 -13.62
C THR A 439 -6.05 -25.26 -14.44
N LEU A 440 -5.81 -24.13 -13.77
CA LEU A 440 -5.53 -22.85 -14.42
C LEU A 440 -4.20 -22.87 -15.22
N GLY A 441 -3.21 -23.61 -14.75
CA GLY A 441 -1.96 -23.82 -15.49
C GLY A 441 -2.18 -24.57 -16.80
N CYS A 442 -2.97 -25.65 -16.75
CA CYS A 442 -3.30 -26.43 -17.95
C CYS A 442 -4.15 -25.63 -18.95
N VAL A 443 -5.10 -24.83 -18.47
CA VAL A 443 -5.90 -23.94 -19.32
C VAL A 443 -5.02 -22.86 -19.97
N GLY A 444 -4.15 -22.21 -19.20
CA GLY A 444 -3.22 -21.21 -19.73
C GLY A 444 -2.34 -21.78 -20.84
N LEU A 445 -1.76 -22.97 -20.63
CA LEU A 445 -0.94 -23.65 -21.63
C LEU A 445 -1.76 -24.08 -22.86
N GLY A 446 -2.97 -24.62 -22.65
CA GLY A 446 -3.86 -25.04 -23.73
C GLY A 446 -4.25 -23.88 -24.63
N MET A 447 -4.49 -22.69 -24.05
CA MET A 447 -4.76 -21.47 -24.81
C MET A 447 -3.55 -21.06 -25.67
N LEU A 448 -2.33 -21.13 -25.15
CA LEU A 448 -1.13 -20.81 -25.94
C LEU A 448 -0.97 -21.74 -27.14
N TYR A 449 -1.19 -23.06 -26.97
CA TYR A 449 -1.18 -24.03 -28.07
C TYR A 449 -2.34 -23.85 -29.06
N MET A 450 -3.53 -23.52 -28.59
CA MET A 450 -4.70 -23.29 -29.45
C MET A 450 -4.50 -22.12 -30.42
N TYR A 451 -3.86 -21.05 -29.95
CA TYR A 451 -3.63 -19.84 -30.74
C TYR A 451 -2.24 -19.74 -31.35
N GLY A 452 -1.30 -20.61 -30.97
CA GLY A 452 0.09 -20.55 -31.40
C GLY A 452 0.83 -19.31 -30.87
N ASP A 453 0.53 -18.87 -29.64
CA ASP A 453 1.15 -17.68 -29.02
C ASP A 453 2.37 -18.11 -28.20
N GLY A 454 3.57 -17.85 -28.70
CA GLY A 454 4.83 -18.28 -28.08
C GLY A 454 5.17 -19.77 -28.21
N VAL A 455 4.26 -20.58 -28.76
CA VAL A 455 4.45 -22.00 -29.08
C VAL A 455 3.85 -22.30 -30.46
N PRO A 456 4.30 -23.34 -31.18
CA PRO A 456 3.64 -23.78 -32.40
C PRO A 456 2.18 -24.15 -32.13
N LYS A 457 1.27 -23.72 -33.03
CA LYS A 457 -0.15 -24.03 -32.91
C LYS A 457 -0.37 -25.55 -32.95
N ASP A 458 -1.05 -26.09 -31.94
CA ASP A 458 -1.35 -27.50 -31.79
C ASP A 458 -2.70 -27.68 -31.09
N ALA A 459 -3.75 -27.89 -31.89
CA ALA A 459 -5.11 -28.04 -31.39
C ALA A 459 -5.31 -29.33 -30.59
N ALA A 460 -4.63 -30.42 -30.96
CA ALA A 460 -4.72 -31.70 -30.26
C ALA A 460 -4.09 -31.61 -28.87
N ARG A 461 -2.93 -30.93 -28.76
CA ARG A 461 -2.31 -30.64 -27.45
C ARG A 461 -3.17 -29.72 -26.61
N ALA A 462 -3.78 -28.69 -27.20
CA ALA A 462 -4.71 -27.80 -26.50
C ALA A 462 -5.93 -28.56 -25.95
N GLU A 463 -6.56 -29.41 -26.77
CA GLU A 463 -7.70 -30.24 -26.35
C GLU A 463 -7.33 -31.16 -25.18
N SER A 464 -6.17 -31.82 -25.25
CA SER A 464 -5.66 -32.67 -24.17
C SER A 464 -5.49 -31.92 -22.85
N LEU A 465 -4.93 -30.71 -22.89
CA LEU A 465 -4.75 -29.84 -21.73
C LEU A 465 -6.09 -29.34 -21.15
N PHE A 466 -7.05 -29.00 -22.01
CA PHE A 466 -8.41 -28.63 -21.58
C PHE A 466 -9.15 -29.81 -20.98
N LYS A 467 -9.01 -31.01 -21.57
CA LYS A 467 -9.54 -32.25 -21.00
C LYS A 467 -8.98 -32.51 -19.62
N GLN A 468 -7.67 -32.37 -19.42
CA GLN A 468 -7.03 -32.56 -18.11
C GLN A 468 -7.61 -31.61 -17.05
N ALA A 469 -7.80 -30.33 -17.39
CA ALA A 469 -8.42 -29.37 -16.48
C ALA A 469 -9.91 -29.65 -16.23
N CYS A 470 -10.64 -30.12 -17.23
CA CYS A 470 -12.03 -30.54 -17.12
C CYS A 470 -12.20 -31.75 -16.19
N ASP A 471 -11.39 -32.79 -16.40
CA ASP A 471 -11.39 -34.02 -15.60
C ASP A 471 -11.02 -33.73 -14.13
N ALA A 472 -10.21 -32.68 -13.90
CA ALA A 472 -9.90 -32.16 -12.56
C ALA A 472 -10.98 -31.23 -11.97
N GLY A 473 -12.15 -31.12 -12.61
CA GLY A 473 -13.33 -30.43 -12.09
C GLY A 473 -13.48 -28.96 -12.50
N PHE A 474 -12.58 -28.41 -13.33
CA PHE A 474 -12.72 -27.05 -13.83
C PHE A 474 -13.68 -27.01 -15.03
N ARG A 475 -14.97 -26.86 -14.73
CA ARG A 475 -16.07 -26.90 -15.71
C ARG A 475 -15.87 -26.01 -16.96
N PRO A 476 -15.32 -24.78 -16.87
CA PRO A 476 -15.08 -23.98 -18.07
C PRO A 476 -14.14 -24.65 -19.08
N ALA A 477 -13.15 -25.46 -18.62
CA ALA A 477 -12.28 -26.19 -19.53
C ALA A 477 -13.00 -27.32 -20.28
N CYS A 478 -14.08 -27.88 -19.73
CA CYS A 478 -14.89 -28.86 -20.45
C CYS A 478 -15.57 -28.27 -21.69
N GLN A 479 -15.90 -26.97 -21.63
CA GLN A 479 -16.45 -26.26 -22.78
C GLN A 479 -15.35 -25.96 -23.81
N LEU A 480 -14.19 -25.45 -23.36
CA LEU A 480 -13.05 -25.20 -24.24
C LEU A 480 -12.60 -26.48 -24.96
N GLN A 481 -12.60 -27.62 -24.27
CA GLN A 481 -12.31 -28.93 -24.87
C GLN A 481 -13.26 -29.24 -26.03
N LYS A 482 -14.57 -29.03 -25.86
CA LYS A 482 -15.58 -29.28 -26.90
C LYS A 482 -15.43 -28.34 -28.09
N GLU A 483 -15.00 -27.11 -27.85
CA GLU A 483 -14.76 -26.11 -28.90
C GLU A 483 -13.46 -26.35 -29.68
N THR A 484 -12.51 -27.11 -29.11
CA THR A 484 -11.26 -27.52 -29.76
C THR A 484 -11.30 -28.86 -30.47
N ALA A 485 -12.36 -29.67 -30.25
CA ALA A 485 -12.53 -30.95 -30.92
C ALA A 485 -12.70 -30.72 -32.44
N PRO A 486 -12.01 -31.50 -33.30
CA PRO A 486 -11.97 -31.29 -34.76
C PRO A 486 -13.30 -31.48 -35.48
#